data_AF-A0AAD4BNY2-F1
#
_entry.id   AF-A0AAD4BNY2-F1
#
_cell.length_a   1.000
_cell.length_b   1.000
_cell.length_c   1.000
_cell.angle_alpha   90.00
_cell.angle_beta   90.00
_cell.angle_gamma   90.00
#
_symmetry.space_group_name_H-M   'P 1'
#
loop_
_entity.id
_entity.type
_entity.pdbx_description
1 polymer ?
#
loop_
_entity_poly.entity_id
_entity_poly.type
_entity_poly.pdbx_seq_one_letter_code
_entity_poly.pdbx_strand_id
1 'polypeptide(L)' 'MHHALEIEEIFLNIFDHCSDYMCGVWRRRDKPTLASLARTCCAFKEPALNLLWEELVTLSPLAQCLPEASHFIKKAR' A
#
# COMPACT_ATOMS: atom_id res chain seq x y z
N MET A 1 -15.02 14.93 -6.16
CA MET A 1 -13.79 14.87 -5.33
C MET A 1 -13.73 16.16 -4.54
N HIS A 2 -13.50 16.10 -3.23
CA HIS A 2 -13.56 17.28 -2.36
C HIS A 2 -12.26 18.09 -2.48
N HIS A 3 -12.34 19.43 -2.52
CA HIS A 3 -11.16 20.32 -2.66
C HIS A 3 -10.10 20.15 -1.57
N ALA A 4 -10.47 19.61 -0.41
CA ALA A 4 -9.49 19.25 0.63
C ALA A 4 -8.47 18.19 0.15
N LEU A 5 -8.82 17.38 -0.86
CA LEU A 5 -7.90 16.43 -1.52
C LEU A 5 -7.07 17.10 -2.63
N GLU A 6 -7.06 18.42 -2.73
CA GLU A 6 -6.11 19.16 -3.58
C GLU A 6 -4.96 19.73 -2.73
N ILE A 7 -5.05 19.60 -1.41
CA ILE A 7 -4.08 20.10 -0.43
C ILE A 7 -3.13 18.95 -0.07
N GLU A 8 -1.84 19.11 -0.38
CA GLU A 8 -0.81 18.09 -0.17
C GLU A 8 -0.65 17.72 1.32
N GLU A 9 -0.73 18.69 2.21
CA GLU A 9 -0.58 18.49 3.65
C GLU A 9 -1.70 17.60 4.22
N ILE A 10 -2.92 17.72 3.69
CA ILE A 10 -4.04 16.87 4.07
C ILE A 10 -3.79 15.44 3.60
N PHE A 11 -3.27 15.28 2.39
CA PHE A 11 -2.85 13.98 1.86
C PHE A 11 -1.81 13.30 2.74
N LEU A 12 -0.72 14.01 3.03
CA LEU A 12 0.38 13.49 3.86
C LEU A 12 -0.10 13.11 5.25
N ASN A 13 -0.98 13.90 5.87
CA ASN A 13 -1.51 13.61 7.20
C ASN A 13 -2.42 12.36 7.22
N ILE A 14 -3.27 12.20 6.19
CA ILE A 14 -4.07 10.96 6.02
C ILE A 14 -3.15 9.76 5.86
N PHE A 15 -2.12 9.88 5.02
CA PHE A 15 -1.17 8.81 4.77
C PHE A 15 -0.38 8.44 6.00
N ASP A 16 0.07 9.42 6.78
CA ASP A 16 0.80 9.20 8.03
C ASP A 16 -0.03 8.41 9.06
N HIS A 17 -1.35 8.52 9.00
CA HIS A 17 -2.25 7.71 9.83
C HIS A 17 -2.43 6.28 9.29
N CYS A 18 -2.10 6.04 8.02
CA CYS A 18 -2.28 4.76 7.33
C CYS A 18 -0.96 3.99 7.11
N SER A 19 0.19 4.67 7.15
CA SER A 19 1.54 4.15 6.95
C SER A 19 2.31 4.05 8.28
N ASP A 20 3.41 3.31 8.28
CA ASP A 20 4.29 3.11 9.46
C ASP A 20 5.37 4.21 9.58
N TYR A 21 5.25 5.30 8.80
CA TYR A 21 6.35 6.24 8.53
C TYR A 21 6.76 7.11 9.74
N MET A 22 5.90 7.32 10.74
CA MET A 22 6.17 8.22 11.87
C MET A 22 6.07 7.62 13.28
N CYS A 23 5.74 6.34 13.43
CA CYS A 23 5.65 5.72 14.75
C CYS A 23 6.83 4.77 14.99
N GLY A 24 7.89 5.28 15.64
CA GLY A 24 9.05 4.48 16.10
C GLY A 24 8.72 3.41 17.16
N VAL A 25 7.47 2.94 17.21
CA VAL A 25 6.98 1.91 18.11
C VAL A 25 6.07 0.98 17.29
N TRP A 26 6.64 -0.12 16.79
CA TRP A 26 6.04 -1.43 16.47
C TRP A 26 4.51 -1.53 16.29
N ARG A 27 3.86 -0.55 15.66
CA ARG A 27 2.45 -0.66 15.30
C ARG A 27 2.49 -1.39 13.98
N ARG A 28 2.32 -2.71 14.05
CA ARG A 28 1.80 -3.49 12.92
C ARG A 28 0.44 -2.90 12.55
N ARG A 29 0.42 -1.79 11.81
CA ARG A 29 -0.77 -1.27 11.16
C ARG A 29 -0.87 -1.98 9.83
N ASP A 30 -2.06 -2.53 9.61
CA ASP A 30 -2.26 -3.53 8.59
C ASP A 30 -2.19 -2.88 7.20
N LYS A 31 -1.21 -3.30 6.40
CA LYS A 31 -1.07 -3.10 4.94
C LYS A 31 -2.39 -3.08 4.13
N PRO A 32 -3.44 -3.86 4.47
CA PRO A 32 -4.77 -3.69 3.87
C PRO A 32 -5.33 -2.25 3.87
N THR A 33 -4.87 -1.37 4.75
CA THR A 33 -5.37 0.02 4.84
C THR A 33 -4.94 0.86 3.63
N LEU A 34 -3.66 0.87 3.26
CA LEU A 34 -3.15 1.58 2.08
C LEU A 34 -3.72 1.00 0.77
N ALA A 35 -3.80 -0.32 0.68
CA ALA A 35 -4.41 -0.97 -0.47
C ALA A 35 -5.91 -0.61 -0.62
N SER A 36 -6.61 -0.43 0.51
CA SER A 36 -8.00 0.02 0.50
C SER A 36 -8.11 1.48 0.08
N LEU A 37 -7.23 2.35 0.58
CA LEU A 37 -7.18 3.77 0.20
C LEU A 37 -6.93 3.96 -1.30
N ALA A 38 -6.02 3.16 -1.88
CA ALA A 38 -5.75 3.19 -3.33
C ALA A 38 -7.00 2.88 -4.19
N ARG A 39 -7.97 2.13 -3.64
CA ARG A 39 -9.21 1.74 -4.33
C ARG A 39 -10.38 2.69 -4.09
N THR A 40 -10.29 3.65 -3.16
CA THR A 40 -11.43 4.53 -2.85
C THR A 40 -11.67 5.60 -3.91
N CYS A 41 -10.62 6.28 -4.37
CA CYS A 41 -10.75 7.33 -5.40
C CYS A 41 -9.43 7.59 -6.16
N CYS A 42 -9.55 8.27 -7.30
CA CYS A 42 -8.42 8.51 -8.20
C CYS A 42 -7.28 9.32 -7.58
N ALA A 43 -7.57 10.25 -6.66
CA ALA A 43 -6.49 11.05 -6.05
C ALA A 43 -5.72 10.27 -4.99
N PHE A 44 -6.35 9.30 -4.30
CA PHE A 44 -5.62 8.41 -3.39
C PHE A 44 -4.87 7.30 -4.13
N LYS A 45 -5.27 6.97 -5.37
CA LYS A 45 -4.73 5.81 -6.10
C LYS A 45 -3.20 5.80 -6.18
N GLU A 46 -2.62 6.80 -6.84
CA GLU A 46 -1.18 6.82 -7.09
C GLU A 46 -0.36 6.98 -5.80
N PRO A 47 -0.68 7.95 -4.92
CA PRO A 47 0.11 8.15 -3.71
C PRO A 47 0.01 6.98 -2.73
N ALA A 48 -1.16 6.35 -2.61
CA ALA A 48 -1.34 5.18 -1.75
C ALA A 48 -0.60 3.95 -2.28
N LEU A 49 -0.55 3.77 -3.60
CA LEU A 49 0.24 2.71 -4.21
C LEU A 49 1.73 2.93 -3.98
N ASN A 50 2.25 4.14 -4.18
CA ASN A 50 3.67 4.45 -3.96
C ASN A 50 4.11 4.09 -2.52
N LEU A 51 3.33 4.49 -1.53
CA LEU A 51 3.60 4.16 -0.13
C LEU A 51 3.46 2.66 0.15
N LEU A 52 2.43 2.01 -0.41
CA LEU A 52 2.26 0.56 -0.30
C LEU A 52 3.46 -0.20 -0.85
N TRP A 53 4.02 0.25 -1.98
CA TRP A 53 5.21 -0.32 -2.60
C TRP A 53 6.48 -0.07 -1.77
N GLU A 54 6.62 1.12 -1.20
CA GLU A 54 7.75 1.47 -0.34
C GLU A 54 7.79 0.63 0.95
N GLU A 55 6.63 0.32 1.53
CA GLU A 55 6.51 -0.50 2.75
C GLU A 55 6.59 -2.02 2.52
N LEU A 56 6.65 -2.48 1.26
CA LEU A 56 6.77 -3.90 0.95
C LEU A 56 8.19 -4.41 1.19
N VAL A 57 8.47 -4.79 2.45
CA VAL A 57 9.72 -5.47 2.85
C VAL A 57 9.96 -6.79 2.08
N THR A 58 8.89 -7.44 1.61
CA THR A 58 8.96 -8.71 0.87
C THR A 58 7.99 -8.70 -0.29
N LEU A 59 8.33 -9.37 -1.39
CA LEU A 59 7.44 -9.56 -2.54
C LEU A 59 6.37 -10.66 -2.33
N SER A 60 6.37 -11.35 -1.18
CA SER A 60 5.43 -12.45 -0.90
C SER A 60 3.95 -12.07 -1.10
N PRO A 61 3.45 -10.91 -0.66
CA PRO A 61 2.06 -10.52 -0.89
C PRO A 61 1.71 -10.40 -2.37
N LEU A 62 2.65 -9.95 -3.20
CA LEU A 62 2.44 -9.82 -4.65
C LEU A 62 2.42 -11.18 -5.33
N ALA A 63 3.29 -12.10 -4.88
CA ALA A 63 3.30 -13.47 -5.38
C ALA A 63 1.96 -14.18 -5.13
N GLN A 64 1.25 -13.84 -4.05
CA GLN A 64 -0.10 -14.34 -3.76
C GLN A 64 -1.19 -13.70 -4.63
N CYS A 65 -0.93 -12.52 -5.20
CA CYS A 65 -1.85 -11.84 -6.11
C CYS A 65 -1.71 -12.28 -7.58
N LEU A 66 -0.68 -13.07 -7.91
CA LEU A 66 -0.54 -13.63 -9.23
C LEU A 66 -1.57 -14.77 -9.40
N PRO A 67 -2.40 -14.77 -10.47
CA PRO A 67 -3.15 -15.95 -10.84
C PRO A 67 -2.15 -17.10 -10.98
N GLU A 68 -2.46 -18.23 -10.36
CA GLU A 68 -1.52 -19.30 -10.06
C GLU A 68 -0.34 -19.34 -11.05
N ALA A 69 0.87 -19.13 -10.55
CA ALA A 69 2.07 -19.60 -11.22
C ALA A 69 2.11 -21.15 -11.19
N SER A 70 0.98 -21.83 -11.44
CA SER A 70 0.75 -23.28 -11.34
C SER A 70 1.65 -24.10 -12.27
N HIS A 71 2.43 -23.44 -13.13
CA HIS A 71 3.35 -24.09 -14.05
C HIS A 71 4.82 -23.64 -13.94
N PHE A 72 5.14 -22.49 -13.33
CA PHE A 72 6.51 -21.93 -13.41
C PHE A 72 7.38 -22.15 -12.16
N ILE A 73 6.79 -22.44 -10.99
CA ILE A 73 7.54 -22.69 -9.73
C ILE A 73 7.71 -24.19 -9.42
N LYS A 74 7.67 -25.07 -10.44
CA LYS A 74 7.94 -26.51 -10.26
C LYS A 74 9.35 -26.94 -10.66
N LYS A 75 10.25 -26.02 -11.04
CA LYS A 75 11.59 -26.37 -11.53
C LYS A 75 12.73 -25.71 -10.75
N ALA A 76 12.67 -25.82 -9.43
CA ALA A 76 13.79 -25.53 -8.55
C ALA A 76 13.75 -26.44 -7.31
N ARG A 77 13.72 -27.76 -7.54
CA ARG A 77 14.20 -28.74 -6.57
C ARG A 77 14.68 -29.99 -7.33
#